data_AF-A0A2A6NQS4-F1
#
_entry.id   AF-A0A2A6NQS4-F1
#
_cell.length_a   1.000
_cell.length_b   1.000
_cell.length_c   1.000
_cell.angle_alpha   90.00
_cell.angle_beta   90.00
_cell.angle_gamma   90.00
#
_symmetry.space_group_name_H-M   'P 1'
#
loop_
_entity.id
_entity.type
_entity.pdbx_description
1 polymer ?
#
loop_
_entity_poly.entity_id
_entity_poly.type
_entity_poly.pdbx_seq_one_letter_code
_entity_poly.pdbx_strand_id
1 'polypeptide(L)'
;MRARTINHEQVRALHAQSLTVPQIKAHVGGSLAYLRLIIKGKVGVKPTNHSRQSALSLAGRPAKIPAFDTPAIVEGRTVYRSTVVDPQSYRHDVLKSGFNSSKIGKAVTKGRWRCFPIYTLTLEERATCPQSCRHWRSCYGNSMQHAHRLARGAALEARLAQEVRALGRRHRRGFVVRLHVLGDFYSVPYVTLWQQLLADVPQLHVFEFSARWDAKRDPIAAALVRLVLANWDRFAIRFSDAPIDECSTVSVETPLQAPAEAIVCPQQLGRTEACATCGLCWQSKRPIAFITH
;
A
#
# COMPACT_ATOMS: atom_id res chain seq x y z
N MET A 1 33.05 -11.55 -16.46
CA MET A 1 33.60 -11.96 -15.14
C MET A 1 32.57 -12.80 -14.40
N ARG A 2 32.80 -14.11 -14.23
CA ARG A 2 31.91 -14.98 -13.45
C ARG A 2 31.92 -14.50 -11.98
N ALA A 3 30.74 -14.17 -11.44
CA ALA A 3 30.62 -13.81 -10.03
C ALA A 3 31.16 -14.97 -9.18
N ARG A 4 32.21 -14.72 -8.38
CA ARG A 4 32.72 -15.72 -7.43
C ARG A 4 31.59 -16.05 -6.46
N THR A 5 31.02 -17.25 -6.57
CA THR A 5 30.05 -17.77 -5.62
C THR A 5 30.77 -17.94 -4.28
N ILE A 6 30.39 -17.15 -3.28
CA ILE A 6 30.99 -17.20 -1.94
C ILE A 6 30.64 -18.54 -1.30
N ASN A 7 31.64 -19.31 -0.89
CA ASN A 7 31.46 -20.58 -0.19
C ASN A 7 30.97 -20.33 1.24
N HIS A 8 29.77 -20.83 1.58
CA HIS A 8 29.14 -20.59 2.88
C HIS A 8 29.82 -21.34 4.02
N GLU A 9 30.35 -22.54 3.76
CA GLU A 9 31.07 -23.33 4.76
C GLU A 9 32.38 -22.65 5.14
N GLN A 10 33.09 -22.11 4.15
CA GLN A 10 34.32 -21.36 4.37
C GLN A 10 34.08 -20.13 5.26
N VAL A 11 32.98 -19.39 5.03
CA VAL A 11 32.61 -18.25 5.87
C VAL A 11 32.32 -18.66 7.31
N ARG A 12 31.61 -19.79 7.52
CA ARG A 12 31.32 -20.30 8.85
C ARG A 12 32.57 -20.80 9.58
N ALA A 13 33.48 -21.46 8.85
CA ALA A 13 34.76 -21.92 9.39
C ALA A 13 35.65 -20.75 9.86
N LEU A 14 35.77 -19.69 9.05
CA LEU A 14 36.52 -18.50 9.43
C LEU A 14 35.89 -17.79 10.65
N HIS A 15 34.56 -17.75 10.74
CA HIS A 15 33.89 -17.22 11.92
C HIS A 15 34.12 -18.08 13.17
N ALA A 16 34.16 -19.41 13.04
CA ALA A 16 34.47 -20.33 14.14
C ALA A 16 35.91 -20.14 14.67
N GLN A 17 36.82 -19.65 13.83
CA GLN A 17 38.18 -19.24 14.20
C GLN A 17 38.25 -17.83 14.81
N SER A 18 37.11 -17.25 15.22
CA SER A 18 37.01 -15.92 15.84
C SER A 18 37.39 -14.73 14.94
N LEU A 19 37.40 -14.89 13.61
CA LEU A 19 37.59 -13.76 12.70
C LEU A 19 36.34 -12.86 12.67
N THR A 20 36.57 -11.55 12.66
CA THR A 20 35.51 -10.56 12.49
C THR A 20 34.98 -10.53 11.05
N VAL A 21 33.74 -10.07 10.85
CA VAL A 21 33.12 -9.99 9.51
C VAL A 21 33.96 -9.19 8.49
N PRO A 22 34.63 -8.07 8.85
CA PRO A 22 35.56 -7.39 7.94
C PRO A 22 36.78 -8.23 7.55
N GLN A 23 37.36 -9.00 8.49
CA GLN A 23 38.47 -9.91 8.20
C GLN A 23 38.02 -11.06 7.30
N ILE A 24 36.84 -11.63 7.53
CA ILE A 24 36.26 -12.66 6.66
C ILE A 24 36.04 -12.13 5.24
N LYS A 25 35.55 -10.88 5.10
CA LYS A 25 35.40 -10.23 3.79
C LYS A 25 36.74 -10.12 3.04
N ALA A 26 37.84 -9.85 3.73
CA ALA A 26 39.16 -9.81 3.10
C ALA A 26 39.58 -11.17 2.52
N HIS A 27 39.14 -12.28 3.13
CA HIS A 27 39.47 -13.64 2.69
C HIS A 27 38.58 -14.14 1.55
N VAL A 28 37.26 -13.92 1.63
CA VAL A 28 36.29 -14.54 0.71
C VAL A 28 35.56 -13.54 -0.20
N GLY A 29 35.79 -12.25 -0.02
CA GLY A 29 35.07 -11.18 -0.72
C GLY A 29 33.60 -11.02 -0.27
N GLY A 30 32.82 -10.30 -1.08
CA GLY A 30 31.39 -10.12 -0.85
C GLY A 30 31.00 -8.92 0.02
N SER A 31 29.69 -8.79 0.26
CA SER A 31 29.14 -7.72 1.11
C SER A 31 29.13 -8.13 2.58
N LEU A 32 29.44 -7.20 3.48
CA LEU A 32 29.38 -7.42 4.93
C LEU A 32 28.00 -7.90 5.39
N ALA A 33 26.94 -7.40 4.75
CA ALA A 33 25.57 -7.81 5.03
C ALA A 33 25.33 -9.29 4.69
N TYR A 34 25.82 -9.75 3.54
CA TYR A 34 25.67 -11.13 3.11
C TYR A 34 26.47 -12.11 3.98
N LEU A 35 27.71 -11.76 4.34
CA LEU A 35 28.53 -12.55 5.27
C LEU A 35 27.87 -12.70 6.65
N ARG A 36 27.25 -11.63 7.17
CA ARG A 36 26.47 -11.66 8.42
C ARG A 36 25.26 -12.61 8.33
N LEU A 37 24.63 -12.71 7.16
CA LEU A 37 23.52 -13.65 6.97
C LEU A 37 24.02 -15.10 6.98
N ILE A 38 25.18 -15.38 6.37
CA ILE A 38 25.77 -16.74 6.35
C ILE A 38 26.11 -17.19 7.77
N ILE A 39 26.78 -16.32 8.54
CA ILE A 39 27.17 -16.56 9.94
C ILE A 39 25.93 -16.82 10.81
N LYS A 40 24.85 -16.04 10.61
CA LYS A 40 23.60 -16.20 11.37
C LYS A 40 22.75 -17.39 10.91
N GLY A 41 23.20 -18.19 9.93
CA GLY A 41 22.41 -19.26 9.35
C GLY A 41 21.13 -18.79 8.65
N LYS A 42 21.07 -17.50 8.27
CA LYS A 42 19.88 -16.85 7.68
C LYS A 42 19.92 -16.77 6.16
N VAL A 43 20.92 -17.36 5.50
CA VAL A 43 20.93 -17.50 4.05
C VAL A 43 20.01 -18.62 3.64
N GLY A 44 19.05 -18.34 2.76
CA GLY A 44 18.04 -19.31 2.32
C GLY A 44 16.86 -19.47 3.28
N VAL A 45 16.87 -18.83 4.45
CA VAL A 45 15.68 -18.76 5.32
C VAL A 45 14.66 -17.86 4.63
N LYS A 46 13.66 -18.49 3.99
CA LYS A 46 12.47 -17.78 3.51
C LYS A 46 11.90 -17.02 4.72
N PRO A 47 11.63 -15.71 4.60
CA PRO A 47 10.92 -15.00 5.66
C PRO A 47 9.66 -15.78 6.00
N THR A 48 9.46 -16.01 7.30
CA THR A 48 8.29 -16.71 7.81
C THR A 48 7.05 -15.97 7.32
N ASN A 49 6.37 -16.56 6.34
CA ASN A 49 5.12 -16.05 5.80
C ASN A 49 4.13 -15.87 6.95
N HIS A 50 3.87 -14.62 7.34
CA HIS A 50 2.82 -14.27 8.31
C HIS A 50 1.40 -14.47 7.75
N SER A 51 1.26 -15.03 6.55
CA SER A 51 -0.01 -15.39 5.91
C SER A 51 0.09 -16.80 5.33
N ARG A 52 -0.91 -17.65 5.58
CA ARG A 52 -1.06 -18.97 4.91
C ARG A 52 -1.21 -18.87 3.39
N GLN A 53 -1.39 -17.66 2.87
CA GLN A 53 -1.41 -17.34 1.44
C GLN A 53 -0.30 -16.32 1.16
N SER A 54 0.79 -16.76 0.53
CA SER A 54 1.71 -15.83 -0.11
C SER A 54 0.93 -15.03 -1.16
N ALA A 55 1.26 -13.74 -1.33
CA ALA A 55 0.76 -13.02 -2.49
C ALA A 55 1.20 -13.81 -3.74
N LEU A 56 0.24 -14.38 -4.47
CA LEU A 56 0.54 -15.14 -5.69
C LEU A 56 1.26 -14.20 -6.67
N SER A 57 2.32 -14.70 -7.30
CA SER A 57 2.99 -13.96 -8.37
C SER A 57 1.97 -13.68 -9.48
N LEU A 58 1.88 -12.42 -9.88
CA LEU A 58 1.06 -11.98 -11.01
C LEU A 58 1.83 -12.10 -12.34
N ALA A 59 3.13 -12.45 -12.30
CA ALA A 59 3.93 -12.64 -13.50
C ALA A 59 3.35 -13.77 -14.38
N GLY A 60 3.01 -13.44 -15.63
CA GLY A 60 2.53 -14.40 -16.63
C GLY A 60 1.04 -14.74 -16.59
N ARG A 61 0.22 -14.05 -15.78
CA ARG A 61 -1.24 -14.25 -15.78
C ARG A 61 -1.93 -13.16 -16.61
N PRO A 62 -2.83 -13.50 -17.56
CA PRO A 62 -3.56 -12.50 -18.33
C PRO A 62 -4.56 -11.75 -17.44
N ALA A 63 -4.55 -10.41 -17.52
CA ALA A 63 -5.52 -9.56 -16.86
C ALA A 63 -6.93 -9.81 -17.47
N LYS A 64 -7.91 -10.18 -16.65
CA LYS A 64 -9.31 -10.27 -17.09
C LYS A 64 -9.94 -8.88 -16.98
N ILE A 65 -9.98 -8.17 -18.10
CA ILE A 65 -10.63 -6.86 -18.20
C ILE A 65 -12.10 -7.08 -18.61
N PRO A 66 -13.08 -6.56 -17.85
CA PRO A 66 -14.48 -6.62 -18.24
C PRO A 66 -14.73 -5.94 -19.60
N ALA A 67 -15.75 -6.42 -20.32
CA ALA A 67 -16.22 -5.74 -21.53
C ALA A 67 -16.69 -4.32 -21.21
N PHE A 68 -16.53 -3.42 -22.17
CA PHE A 68 -16.71 -1.98 -21.98
C PHE A 68 -18.18 -1.57 -21.73
N ASP A 69 -19.10 -2.41 -22.18
CA ASP A 69 -20.56 -2.26 -22.11
C ASP A 69 -21.19 -2.97 -20.90
N THR A 70 -20.37 -3.58 -20.04
CA THR A 70 -20.91 -4.22 -18.83
C THR A 70 -21.53 -3.19 -17.89
N PRO A 71 -22.59 -3.57 -17.14
CA PRO A 71 -23.24 -2.66 -16.19
C PRO A 71 -22.28 -2.06 -15.15
N ALA A 72 -21.23 -2.80 -14.76
CA ALA A 72 -20.21 -2.30 -13.85
C ALA A 72 -19.46 -1.07 -14.42
N ILE A 73 -19.18 -1.07 -15.73
CA ILE A 73 -18.46 -0.01 -16.42
C ILE A 73 -19.40 1.16 -16.74
N VAL A 74 -20.59 0.87 -17.28
CA VAL A 74 -21.55 1.88 -17.74
C VAL A 74 -22.22 2.60 -16.57
N GLU A 75 -22.71 1.85 -15.59
CA GLU A 75 -23.43 2.42 -14.43
C GLU A 75 -22.48 2.87 -13.30
N GLY A 76 -21.18 2.54 -13.42
CA GLY A 76 -20.17 2.92 -12.43
C GLY A 76 -20.33 2.25 -11.09
N ARG A 77 -20.40 0.91 -11.09
CA ARG A 77 -20.52 0.09 -9.87
C ARG A 77 -19.54 -1.08 -9.87
N THR A 78 -19.43 -1.79 -8.74
CA THR A 78 -18.60 -2.99 -8.69
C THR A 78 -19.14 -4.12 -9.59
N VAL A 79 -18.23 -4.97 -10.07
CA VAL A 79 -18.59 -6.26 -10.71
C VAL A 79 -19.14 -7.26 -9.68
N TYR A 80 -18.83 -7.08 -8.39
CA TYR A 80 -19.19 -8.00 -7.30
C TYR A 80 -20.27 -7.42 -6.38
N ARG A 81 -21.47 -7.17 -6.91
CA ARG A 81 -22.57 -6.53 -6.15
C ARG A 81 -22.90 -7.20 -4.82
N SER A 82 -22.82 -8.53 -4.75
CA SER A 82 -23.12 -9.30 -3.53
C SER A 82 -22.16 -9.02 -2.38
N THR A 83 -21.03 -8.35 -2.65
CA THR A 83 -20.05 -7.97 -1.64
C THR A 83 -20.18 -6.52 -1.17
N VAL A 84 -21.11 -5.76 -1.75
CA VAL A 84 -21.45 -4.42 -1.26
C VAL A 84 -22.20 -4.58 0.05
N VAL A 85 -21.68 -3.94 1.09
CA VAL A 85 -22.21 -4.03 2.44
C VAL A 85 -22.64 -2.64 2.90
N ASP A 86 -23.84 -2.58 3.47
CA ASP A 86 -24.34 -1.37 4.10
C ASP A 86 -23.66 -1.18 5.47
N PRO A 87 -22.93 -0.06 5.69
CA PRO A 87 -22.26 0.21 6.95
C PRO A 87 -23.16 0.19 8.19
N GLN A 88 -24.46 0.49 8.04
CA GLN A 88 -25.42 0.50 9.16
C GLN A 88 -25.72 -0.90 9.69
N SER A 89 -25.86 -1.88 8.79
CA SER A 89 -26.13 -3.29 9.13
C SER A 89 -24.87 -4.16 9.21
N TYR A 90 -23.70 -3.61 8.83
CA TYR A 90 -22.44 -4.35 8.78
C TYR A 90 -21.85 -4.60 10.18
N ARG A 91 -21.85 -5.87 10.60
CA ARG A 91 -21.50 -6.34 11.96
C ARG A 91 -20.02 -6.29 12.33
N HIS A 92 -19.13 -5.93 11.41
CA HIS A 92 -17.69 -5.87 11.65
C HIS A 92 -17.19 -4.43 11.53
N ASP A 93 -16.01 -4.17 12.08
CA ASP A 93 -15.32 -2.89 11.94
C ASP A 93 -15.17 -2.48 10.45
N VAL A 94 -15.37 -1.20 10.15
CA VAL A 94 -15.12 -0.66 8.80
C VAL A 94 -13.63 -0.55 8.52
N LEU A 95 -12.83 -0.29 9.56
CA LEU A 95 -11.38 -0.28 9.52
C LEU A 95 -10.82 -1.67 9.88
N LYS A 96 -10.44 -2.43 8.85
CA LYS A 96 -9.93 -3.80 9.02
C LYS A 96 -8.44 -3.79 9.37
N SER A 97 -8.04 -4.63 10.32
CA SER A 97 -6.62 -4.79 10.67
C SER A 97 -5.81 -5.37 9.51
N GLY A 98 -4.68 -4.75 9.19
CA GLY A 98 -3.71 -5.22 8.20
C GLY A 98 -2.96 -6.50 8.62
N PHE A 99 -3.18 -7.00 9.84
CA PHE A 99 -2.51 -8.19 10.38
C PHE A 99 -2.57 -9.40 9.45
N ASN A 100 -3.72 -9.65 8.83
CA ASN A 100 -3.92 -10.79 7.91
C ASN A 100 -3.70 -10.43 6.43
N SER A 101 -3.25 -9.22 6.12
CA SER A 101 -3.00 -8.79 4.74
C SER A 101 -1.52 -9.01 4.39
N SER A 102 -1.25 -9.96 3.51
CA SER A 102 0.11 -10.21 3.00
C SER A 102 0.70 -8.99 2.27
N LYS A 103 -0.14 -8.23 1.55
CA LYS A 103 0.27 -7.02 0.84
C LYS A 103 0.54 -5.84 1.77
N ILE A 104 -0.30 -5.63 2.78
CA ILE A 104 -0.23 -4.43 3.64
C ILE A 104 0.68 -4.66 4.85
N GLY A 105 0.52 -5.79 5.54
CA GLY A 105 1.26 -6.15 6.75
C GLY A 105 0.65 -5.58 8.05
N LYS A 106 1.05 -6.16 9.18
CA LYS A 106 0.53 -5.82 10.52
C LYS A 106 0.89 -4.41 10.98
N ALA A 107 2.17 -4.07 10.91
CA ALA A 107 2.72 -2.84 11.49
C ALA A 107 3.95 -2.39 10.74
N VAL A 108 4.11 -1.07 10.62
CA VAL A 108 5.22 -0.45 9.89
C VAL A 108 6.55 -0.79 10.57
N THR A 109 7.55 -1.24 9.80
CA THR A 109 8.85 -1.64 10.35
C THR A 109 9.97 -0.63 10.09
N LYS A 110 9.76 0.34 9.18
CA LYS A 110 10.76 1.33 8.77
C LYS A 110 10.20 2.75 8.74
N GLY A 111 11.07 3.71 9.02
CA GLY A 111 10.76 5.13 8.86
C GLY A 111 10.07 5.80 10.03
N ARG A 112 9.56 7.00 9.75
CA ARG A 112 8.87 7.89 10.71
C ARG A 112 7.67 7.26 11.41
N TRP A 113 6.96 6.34 10.75
CA TRP A 113 5.76 5.68 11.31
C TRP A 113 6.08 4.29 11.89
N ARG A 114 7.35 3.99 12.17
CA ARG A 114 7.77 2.68 12.68
C ARG A 114 7.00 2.31 13.95
N CYS A 115 6.63 1.03 14.02
CA CYS A 115 5.80 0.40 15.05
C CYS A 115 4.30 0.76 15.01
N PHE A 116 3.83 1.63 14.10
CA PHE A 116 2.41 1.91 14.00
C PHE A 116 1.68 0.72 13.35
N PRO A 117 0.58 0.21 13.95
CA PRO A 117 -0.25 -0.79 13.32
C PRO A 117 -0.98 -0.19 12.11
N ILE A 118 -1.24 -1.03 11.10
CA ILE A 118 -1.94 -0.61 9.88
C ILE A 118 -3.37 -1.15 9.87
N TYR A 119 -4.30 -0.28 9.51
CA TYR A 119 -5.70 -0.58 9.23
C TYR A 119 -6.01 -0.25 7.77
N THR A 120 -7.00 -0.90 7.18
CA THR A 120 -7.39 -0.69 5.79
C THR A 120 -8.88 -0.39 5.69
N LEU A 121 -9.24 0.56 4.83
CA LEU A 121 -10.63 0.81 4.44
C LEU A 121 -10.86 0.35 2.99
N THR A 122 -11.98 -0.31 2.72
CA THR A 122 -12.36 -0.74 1.37
C THR A 122 -13.75 -0.19 1.06
N LEU A 123 -13.84 0.70 0.07
CA LEU A 123 -15.10 1.21 -0.44
C LEU A 123 -15.51 0.46 -1.70
N GLU A 124 -16.74 0.69 -2.14
CA GLU A 124 -17.16 0.26 -3.47
C GLU A 124 -16.42 1.06 -4.56
N GLU A 125 -15.59 0.36 -5.35
CA GLU A 125 -14.95 0.93 -6.53
C GLU A 125 -15.97 1.37 -7.58
N ARG A 126 -15.60 2.37 -8.40
CA ARG A 126 -16.44 3.03 -9.40
C ARG A 126 -17.59 3.85 -8.83
N ALA A 127 -18.33 3.33 -7.85
CA ALA A 127 -19.39 4.08 -7.17
C ALA A 127 -18.86 5.27 -6.38
N THR A 128 -17.58 5.19 -5.96
CA THR A 128 -16.88 6.26 -5.23
C THR A 128 -15.78 6.95 -6.04
N CYS A 129 -15.29 6.31 -7.10
CA CYS A 129 -14.18 6.79 -7.92
C CYS A 129 -14.63 7.88 -8.91
N PRO A 130 -13.72 8.78 -9.35
CA PRO A 130 -14.01 9.63 -10.51
C PRO A 130 -14.10 8.78 -11.78
N GLN A 131 -15.04 9.11 -12.67
CA GLN A 131 -15.17 8.45 -13.99
C GLN A 131 -13.94 8.67 -14.88
N SER A 132 -13.14 9.71 -14.62
CA SER A 132 -11.86 9.98 -15.30
C SER A 132 -10.72 9.05 -14.88
N CYS A 133 -10.94 8.12 -13.95
CA CYS A 133 -9.92 7.18 -13.50
C CYS A 133 -9.38 6.33 -14.66
N ARG A 134 -8.07 6.38 -14.91
CA ARG A 134 -7.40 5.57 -15.96
C ARG A 134 -7.61 4.07 -15.81
N HIS A 135 -7.80 3.62 -14.57
CA HIS A 135 -8.06 2.22 -14.21
C HIS A 135 -9.55 1.88 -14.12
N TRP A 136 -10.46 2.67 -14.70
CA TRP A 136 -11.89 2.40 -14.63
C TRP A 136 -12.25 0.98 -15.11
N ARG A 137 -11.71 0.57 -16.27
CA ARG A 137 -11.90 -0.78 -16.81
C ARG A 137 -10.96 -1.81 -16.18
N SER A 138 -9.67 -1.48 -16.05
CA SER A 138 -8.62 -2.35 -15.47
C SER A 138 -8.54 -2.25 -13.94
N CYS A 139 -9.65 -1.96 -13.26
CA CYS A 139 -9.66 -1.69 -11.83
C CYS A 139 -9.13 -2.90 -11.05
N TYR A 140 -8.25 -2.65 -10.08
CA TYR A 140 -7.72 -3.68 -9.19
C TYR A 140 -8.81 -4.50 -8.48
N GLY A 141 -9.97 -3.87 -8.21
CA GLY A 141 -11.14 -4.53 -7.61
C GLY A 141 -11.71 -5.68 -8.43
N ASN A 142 -11.44 -5.74 -9.73
CA ASN A 142 -11.87 -6.83 -10.61
C ASN A 142 -11.24 -8.18 -10.22
N SER A 143 -10.13 -8.18 -9.46
CA SER A 143 -9.46 -9.39 -8.96
C SER A 143 -9.71 -9.63 -7.47
N MET A 144 -10.69 -8.93 -6.87
CA MET A 144 -10.98 -8.99 -5.44
C MET A 144 -12.44 -9.42 -5.17
N GLN A 145 -12.79 -10.64 -5.60
CA GLN A 145 -14.16 -11.17 -5.49
C GLN A 145 -14.66 -11.39 -4.06
N HIS A 146 -13.76 -11.47 -3.08
CA HIS A 146 -14.10 -11.69 -1.67
C HIS A 146 -13.96 -10.43 -0.79
N ALA A 147 -13.63 -9.29 -1.38
CA ALA A 147 -13.51 -8.04 -0.62
C ALA A 147 -14.91 -7.52 -0.25
N HIS A 148 -15.17 -7.29 1.04
CA HIS A 148 -16.36 -6.52 1.43
C HIS A 148 -16.16 -5.05 1.03
N ARG A 149 -17.13 -4.51 0.31
CA ARG A 149 -17.12 -3.15 -0.24
C ARG A 149 -18.10 -2.30 0.52
N LEU A 150 -17.61 -1.38 1.33
CA LEU A 150 -18.48 -0.53 2.12
C LEU A 150 -19.17 0.48 1.20
N ALA A 151 -20.51 0.52 1.27
CA ALA A 151 -21.28 1.57 0.62
C ALA A 151 -20.93 2.94 1.23
N ARG A 152 -20.88 3.96 0.37
CA ARG A 152 -20.66 5.36 0.80
C ARG A 152 -21.88 5.94 1.51
N GLY A 153 -21.67 6.97 2.33
CA GLY A 153 -22.74 7.75 2.93
C GLY A 153 -22.60 7.95 4.44
N ALA A 154 -23.61 8.58 5.04
CA ALA A 154 -23.56 9.05 6.43
C ALA A 154 -23.27 7.94 7.45
N ALA A 155 -23.82 6.73 7.26
CA ALA A 155 -23.56 5.61 8.15
C ALA A 155 -22.08 5.20 8.17
N LEU A 156 -21.42 5.17 7.00
CA LEU A 156 -19.98 4.92 6.90
C LEU A 156 -19.19 6.01 7.62
N GLU A 157 -19.52 7.27 7.34
CA GLU A 157 -18.81 8.44 7.87
C GLU A 157 -18.88 8.51 9.40
N ALA A 158 -20.07 8.28 9.97
CA ALA A 158 -20.27 8.23 11.41
C ALA A 158 -19.45 7.10 12.06
N ARG A 159 -19.43 5.91 11.45
CA ARG A 159 -18.63 4.78 11.94
C ARG A 159 -17.14 5.02 11.84
N LEU A 160 -16.66 5.62 10.75
CA LEU A 160 -15.25 6.01 10.61
C LEU A 160 -14.84 6.97 11.73
N ALA A 161 -15.67 7.97 12.04
CA ALA A 161 -15.38 8.91 13.10
C ALA A 161 -15.26 8.22 14.47
N GLN A 162 -16.14 7.27 14.76
CA GLN A 162 -16.09 6.48 16.01
C GLN A 162 -14.86 5.57 16.06
N GLU A 163 -14.61 4.78 15.02
CA GLU A 163 -13.52 3.81 14.97
C GLU A 163 -12.14 4.48 14.98
N VAL A 164 -11.95 5.59 14.25
CA VAL A 164 -10.69 6.35 14.25
C VAL A 164 -10.38 6.91 15.64
N ARG A 165 -11.38 7.47 16.34
CA ARG A 165 -11.20 7.95 17.72
C ARG A 165 -10.89 6.80 18.69
N ALA A 166 -11.55 5.65 18.53
CA ALA A 166 -11.26 4.47 19.33
C ALA A 166 -9.84 3.95 19.10
N LEU A 167 -9.37 3.92 17.84
CA LEU A 167 -7.99 3.58 17.50
C LEU A 167 -6.98 4.57 18.06
N GLY A 168 -7.29 5.86 18.07
CA GLY A 168 -6.45 6.88 18.72
C GLY A 168 -6.26 6.64 20.21
N ARG A 169 -7.34 6.27 20.92
CA ARG A 169 -7.26 5.88 22.34
C ARG A 169 -6.44 4.62 22.55
N ARG A 170 -6.61 3.60 21.69
CA ARG A 170 -5.92 2.31 21.77
C ARG A 170 -4.44 2.40 21.44
N HIS A 171 -4.08 3.21 20.44
CA HIS A 171 -2.73 3.30 19.89
C HIS A 171 -2.13 4.67 20.16
N ARG A 172 -1.87 4.96 21.43
CA ARG A 172 -1.36 6.28 21.89
C ARG A 172 -0.10 6.76 21.18
N ARG A 173 0.71 5.84 20.66
CA ARG A 173 1.93 6.14 19.89
C ARG A 173 1.66 6.54 18.43
N GLY A 174 0.54 6.10 17.85
CA GLY A 174 0.22 6.28 16.45
C GLY A 174 -0.32 5.01 15.79
N PHE A 175 -1.16 5.18 14.77
CA PHE A 175 -1.63 4.13 13.89
C PHE A 175 -1.77 4.66 12.46
N VAL A 176 -1.74 3.76 11.49
CA VAL A 176 -1.83 4.11 10.06
C VAL A 176 -3.11 3.54 9.49
N VAL A 177 -3.83 4.34 8.69
CA VAL A 177 -4.97 3.89 7.90
C VAL A 177 -4.61 3.97 6.41
N ARG A 178 -4.69 2.84 5.72
CA ARG A 178 -4.62 2.76 4.27
C ARG A 178 -6.03 3.01 3.71
N LEU A 179 -6.22 4.14 3.05
CA LEU A 179 -7.54 4.64 2.63
C LEU A 179 -7.57 4.92 1.13
N HIS A 180 -7.97 4.08 0.20
CA HIS A 180 -8.76 2.90 0.27
C HIS A 180 -8.04 1.75 -0.46
N VAL A 181 -8.31 0.51 -0.05
CA VAL A 181 -7.89 -0.66 -0.84
C VAL A 181 -8.61 -0.68 -2.19
N LEU A 182 -9.89 -0.26 -2.19
CA LEU A 182 -10.76 -0.06 -3.35
C LEU A 182 -11.61 1.19 -3.13
N GLY A 183 -11.98 1.86 -4.22
CA GLY A 183 -12.72 3.12 -4.18
C GLY A 183 -11.81 4.35 -4.11
N ASP A 184 -12.43 5.51 -3.93
CA ASP A 184 -11.74 6.79 -3.83
C ASP A 184 -12.56 7.77 -2.96
N PHE A 185 -12.05 8.97 -2.71
CA PHE A 185 -12.82 10.05 -2.11
C PHE A 185 -14.04 10.35 -2.98
N TYR A 186 -15.24 10.48 -2.40
CA TYR A 186 -16.48 10.58 -3.20
C TYR A 186 -17.27 11.88 -2.98
N SER A 187 -16.82 12.74 -2.05
CA SER A 187 -17.46 14.02 -1.76
C SER A 187 -16.50 14.96 -1.02
N VAL A 188 -16.73 16.27 -1.10
CA VAL A 188 -16.01 17.27 -0.31
C VAL A 188 -16.28 17.10 1.21
N PRO A 189 -17.52 16.83 1.66
CA PRO A 189 -17.77 16.44 3.05
C PRO A 189 -16.92 15.27 3.54
N TYR A 190 -16.73 14.23 2.70
CA TYR A 190 -15.91 13.08 3.07
C TYR A 190 -14.43 13.45 3.22
N VAL A 191 -13.90 14.34 2.38
CA VAL A 191 -12.53 14.91 2.58
C VAL A 191 -12.46 15.71 3.88
N THR A 192 -13.49 16.50 4.16
CA THR A 192 -13.59 17.34 5.37
C THR A 192 -13.62 16.48 6.64
N LEU A 193 -14.31 15.33 6.62
CA LEU A 193 -14.28 14.36 7.70
C LEU A 193 -12.85 13.93 8.02
N TRP A 194 -12.05 13.57 7.00
CA TRP A 194 -10.65 13.18 7.23
C TRP A 194 -9.79 14.33 7.75
N GLN A 195 -10.03 15.55 7.28
CA GLN A 195 -9.38 16.75 7.84
C GLN A 195 -9.70 16.92 9.33
N GLN A 196 -10.97 16.79 9.72
CA GLN A 196 -11.39 16.87 11.12
C GLN A 196 -10.77 15.76 11.96
N LEU A 197 -10.75 14.52 11.45
CA LEU A 197 -10.16 13.39 12.17
C LEU A 197 -8.65 13.52 12.36
N LEU A 198 -7.93 14.11 11.41
CA LEU A 198 -6.50 14.41 11.57
C LEU A 198 -6.24 15.44 12.68
N ALA A 199 -7.12 16.44 12.80
CA ALA A 199 -7.04 17.45 13.85
C ALA A 199 -7.41 16.87 15.22
N ASP A 200 -8.52 16.13 15.30
CA ASP A 200 -9.05 15.54 16.54
C ASP A 200 -8.18 14.40 17.09
N VAL A 201 -7.52 13.65 16.21
CA VAL A 201 -6.79 12.42 16.57
C VAL A 201 -5.32 12.55 16.16
N PRO A 202 -4.44 13.13 17.00
CA PRO A 202 -3.01 13.30 16.70
C PRO A 202 -2.27 12.00 16.35
N GLN A 203 -2.79 10.86 16.80
CA GLN A 203 -2.23 9.53 16.53
C GLN A 203 -2.48 9.05 15.09
N LEU A 204 -3.46 9.63 14.39
CA LEU A 204 -3.87 9.21 13.05
C LEU A 204 -2.80 9.55 12.02
N HIS A 205 -2.44 8.55 11.22
CA HIS A 205 -1.67 8.69 10.00
C HIS A 205 -2.41 7.97 8.87
N VAL A 206 -2.27 8.46 7.64
CA VAL A 206 -2.99 7.96 6.47
C VAL A 206 -2.05 7.91 5.29
N PHE A 207 -2.17 6.87 4.46
CA PHE A 207 -1.56 6.86 3.12
C PHE A 207 -2.49 6.29 2.06
N GLU A 208 -2.39 6.78 0.82
CA GLU A 208 -3.24 6.33 -0.30
C GLU A 208 -2.67 6.56 -1.72
N PHE A 209 -3.31 5.97 -2.75
CA PHE A 209 -3.33 6.42 -4.15
C PHE A 209 -4.74 6.89 -4.61
N SER A 210 -4.90 8.13 -5.05
CA SER A 210 -6.19 8.67 -5.53
C SER A 210 -6.12 9.10 -6.99
N ALA A 211 -7.18 8.87 -7.76
CA ALA A 211 -7.29 9.37 -9.13
C ALA A 211 -7.73 10.85 -9.18
N ARG A 212 -7.99 11.49 -8.03
CA ARG A 212 -8.48 12.87 -7.93
C ARG A 212 -7.36 13.88 -7.76
N TRP A 213 -6.73 14.25 -8.87
CA TRP A 213 -5.65 15.25 -8.89
C TRP A 213 -6.04 16.58 -9.54
N ASP A 214 -7.09 16.59 -10.36
CA ASP A 214 -7.47 17.76 -11.15
C ASP A 214 -8.26 18.77 -10.31
N ALA A 215 -7.54 19.52 -9.48
CA ALA A 215 -8.09 20.55 -8.61
C ALA A 215 -8.80 21.70 -9.37
N LYS A 216 -8.60 21.83 -10.69
CA LYS A 216 -9.26 22.86 -11.50
C LYS A 216 -10.67 22.44 -11.90
N ARG A 217 -10.88 21.13 -12.13
CA ARG A 217 -12.15 20.58 -12.65
C ARG A 217 -12.94 19.77 -11.63
N ASP A 218 -12.30 19.30 -10.56
CA ASP A 218 -12.93 18.48 -9.53
C ASP A 218 -12.82 19.15 -8.14
N PRO A 219 -13.94 19.61 -7.53
CA PRO A 219 -13.91 20.23 -6.20
C PRO A 219 -13.46 19.26 -5.09
N ILE A 220 -13.67 17.94 -5.26
CA ILE A 220 -13.16 16.92 -4.35
C ILE A 220 -11.63 16.87 -4.45
N ALA A 221 -11.09 16.86 -5.68
CA ALA A 221 -9.65 16.95 -5.90
C ALA A 221 -9.06 18.24 -5.31
N ALA A 222 -9.73 19.38 -5.48
CA ALA A 222 -9.29 20.65 -4.91
C ALA A 222 -9.19 20.61 -3.38
N ALA A 223 -10.20 20.05 -2.71
CA ALA A 223 -10.17 19.86 -1.25
C ALA A 223 -9.08 18.87 -0.82
N LEU A 224 -8.94 17.76 -1.54
CA LEU A 224 -7.98 16.70 -1.25
C LEU A 224 -6.53 17.20 -1.40
N VAL A 225 -6.21 17.87 -2.50
CA VAL A 225 -4.88 18.44 -2.77
C VAL A 225 -4.50 19.42 -1.66
N ARG A 226 -5.41 20.31 -1.24
CA ARG A 226 -5.13 21.22 -0.11
C ARG A 226 -4.83 20.48 1.18
N LEU A 227 -5.60 19.44 1.50
CA LEU A 227 -5.38 18.63 2.71
C LEU A 227 -4.01 17.93 2.69
N VAL A 228 -3.65 17.34 1.55
CA VAL A 228 -2.37 16.63 1.34
C VAL A 228 -1.19 17.58 1.48
N LEU A 229 -1.23 18.74 0.81
CA LEU A 229 -0.15 19.73 0.88
C LEU A 229 0.07 20.23 2.32
N ALA A 230 -1.00 20.44 3.07
CA ALA A 230 -0.92 20.91 4.44
C ALA A 230 -0.48 19.83 5.45
N ASN A 231 -0.67 18.53 5.15
CA ASN A 231 -0.52 17.46 6.14
C ASN A 231 0.28 16.24 5.65
N TRP A 232 1.14 16.38 4.63
CA TRP A 232 1.87 15.26 4.02
C TRP A 232 2.51 14.29 5.03
N ASP A 233 3.05 14.82 6.13
CA ASP A 233 3.74 14.02 7.15
C ASP A 233 2.83 13.03 7.89
N ARG A 234 1.51 13.27 7.87
CA ARG A 234 0.47 12.43 8.48
C ARG A 234 -0.60 11.96 7.48
N PHE A 235 -0.70 12.56 6.31
CA PHE A 235 -1.73 12.30 5.31
C PHE A 235 -1.10 12.24 3.90
N ALA A 236 -0.45 11.10 3.63
CA ALA A 236 0.35 10.87 2.43
C ALA A 236 -0.49 10.21 1.32
N ILE A 237 -1.30 11.01 0.64
CA ILE A 237 -2.06 10.59 -0.54
C ILE A 237 -1.23 10.91 -1.78
N ARG A 238 -0.93 9.89 -2.57
CA ARG A 238 -0.31 10.07 -3.87
C ARG A 238 -1.35 10.08 -4.97
N PHE A 239 -1.07 10.81 -6.03
CA PHE A 239 -2.02 10.95 -7.12
C PHE A 239 -1.68 10.03 -8.30
N SER A 240 -2.65 9.22 -8.69
CA SER A 240 -2.52 8.19 -9.72
C SER A 240 -2.52 8.81 -11.11
N ASP A 241 -1.44 8.55 -11.86
CA ASP A 241 -1.21 9.04 -13.22
C ASP A 241 -1.35 10.57 -13.34
N ALA A 242 -1.12 11.29 -12.23
CA ALA A 242 -1.17 12.74 -12.22
C ALA A 242 0.07 13.31 -12.94
N PRO A 243 -0.08 14.42 -13.70
CA PRO A 243 1.02 15.08 -14.38
C PRO A 243 1.86 15.91 -13.39
N ILE A 244 2.44 15.24 -12.39
CA ILE A 244 3.29 15.84 -11.36
C ILE A 244 4.50 14.94 -11.08
N ASP A 245 5.64 15.58 -10.84
CA ASP A 245 6.95 14.90 -10.74
C ASP A 245 7.21 14.27 -9.36
N GLU A 246 6.45 14.68 -8.34
CA GLU A 246 6.58 14.18 -6.97
C GLU A 246 5.26 13.65 -6.44
N CYS A 247 5.34 12.71 -5.50
CA CYS A 247 4.20 12.17 -4.76
C CYS A 247 3.09 11.65 -5.69
N SER A 248 3.45 11.20 -6.89
CA SER A 248 2.56 10.55 -7.85
C SER A 248 2.77 9.04 -7.89
N THR A 249 1.92 8.37 -8.65
CA THR A 249 2.12 6.97 -9.04
C THR A 249 1.93 6.83 -10.54
N VAL A 250 2.65 5.89 -11.14
CA VAL A 250 2.52 5.56 -12.57
C VAL A 250 2.26 4.07 -12.72
N SER A 251 1.36 3.71 -13.62
CA SER A 251 1.10 2.32 -13.95
C SER A 251 1.92 1.90 -15.16
N VAL A 252 2.60 0.75 -15.05
CA VAL A 252 3.46 0.16 -16.07
C VAL A 252 3.10 -1.30 -16.27
N GLU A 253 3.29 -1.85 -17.46
CA GLU A 253 3.08 -3.29 -17.71
C GLU A 253 4.31 -4.10 -17.31
N THR A 254 5.50 -3.51 -17.47
CA THR A 254 6.77 -4.13 -17.08
C THR A 254 7.65 -3.16 -16.31
N PRO A 255 8.56 -3.66 -15.43
CA PRO A 255 9.50 -2.80 -14.72
C PRO A 255 10.38 -1.94 -15.63
N LEU A 256 10.61 -2.36 -16.88
CA LEU A 256 11.44 -1.66 -17.86
C LEU A 256 10.77 -0.39 -18.41
N GLN A 257 9.44 -0.31 -18.33
CA GLN A 257 8.67 0.87 -18.74
C GLN A 257 8.60 1.94 -17.64
N ALA A 258 9.16 1.67 -16.46
CA ALA A 258 9.16 2.65 -15.36
C ALA A 258 10.03 3.86 -15.71
N PRO A 259 9.53 5.09 -15.52
CA PRO A 259 10.33 6.30 -15.64
C PRO A 259 11.57 6.23 -14.74
N ALA A 260 12.68 6.85 -15.16
CA ALA A 260 13.96 6.75 -14.46
C ALA A 260 13.89 7.31 -13.03
N GLU A 261 13.09 8.35 -12.83
CA GLU A 261 12.81 9.00 -11.57
C GLU A 261 11.86 8.19 -10.67
N ALA A 262 11.08 7.27 -11.23
CA ALA A 262 10.14 6.44 -10.49
C ALA A 262 10.84 5.27 -9.78
N ILE A 263 10.30 4.86 -8.64
CA ILE A 263 10.70 3.64 -7.95
C ILE A 263 9.65 2.56 -8.26
N VAL A 264 10.05 1.49 -8.94
CA VAL A 264 9.18 0.31 -9.10
C VAL A 264 8.88 -0.30 -7.74
N CYS A 265 7.60 -0.52 -7.44
CA CYS A 265 7.12 -1.03 -6.17
C CYS A 265 7.91 -2.28 -5.72
N PRO A 266 8.70 -2.20 -4.63
CA PRO A 266 9.53 -3.33 -4.20
C PRO A 266 8.71 -4.56 -3.79
N GLN A 267 7.45 -4.37 -3.37
CA GLN A 267 6.59 -5.47 -2.96
C GLN A 267 6.13 -6.29 -4.16
N GLN A 268 5.77 -5.64 -5.28
CA GLN A 268 5.41 -6.34 -6.52
C GLN A 268 6.62 -7.08 -7.14
N LEU A 269 7.84 -6.60 -6.88
CA LEU A 269 9.08 -7.27 -7.28
C LEU A 269 9.54 -8.37 -6.30
N GLY A 270 8.80 -8.62 -5.21
CA GLY A 270 9.20 -9.59 -4.17
C GLY A 270 10.46 -9.19 -3.38
N ARG A 271 10.89 -7.92 -3.46
CA ARG A 271 12.05 -7.37 -2.74
C ARG A 271 11.72 -6.98 -1.29
N THR A 272 10.44 -6.93 -0.94
CA THR A 272 9.95 -6.69 0.41
C THR A 272 8.65 -7.45 0.62
N GLU A 273 8.36 -7.85 1.86
CA GLU A 273 7.18 -8.68 2.16
C GLU A 273 5.87 -7.91 1.98
N ALA A 274 5.81 -6.67 2.48
CA ALA A 274 4.59 -5.88 2.54
C ALA A 274 4.85 -4.38 2.40
N CYS A 275 3.80 -3.59 2.20
CA CYS A 275 3.87 -2.12 2.26
C CYS A 275 4.47 -1.65 3.60
N ALA A 276 4.08 -2.30 4.71
CA ALA A 276 4.61 -2.06 6.04
C ALA A 276 6.15 -2.18 6.15
N THR A 277 6.79 -2.97 5.29
CA THR A 277 8.23 -3.26 5.38
C THR A 277 9.12 -2.41 4.47
N CYS A 278 8.53 -1.64 3.55
CA CYS A 278 9.26 -0.64 2.76
C CYS A 278 8.88 0.80 3.12
N GLY A 279 7.59 1.08 3.30
CA GLY A 279 7.04 2.40 3.61
C GLY A 279 7.33 3.51 2.60
N LEU A 280 7.75 3.18 1.37
CA LEU A 280 8.10 4.16 0.34
C LEU A 280 6.94 5.09 -0.02
N CYS A 281 5.71 4.58 0.02
CA CYS A 281 4.51 5.31 -0.39
C CYS A 281 4.24 6.56 0.47
N TRP A 282 4.74 6.63 1.69
CA TRP A 282 4.58 7.79 2.59
C TRP A 282 5.90 8.42 3.05
N GLN A 283 7.05 7.86 2.65
CA GLN A 283 8.36 8.36 3.06
C GLN A 283 9.16 8.96 1.91
N SER A 284 8.98 8.45 0.70
CA SER A 284 9.62 8.99 -0.49
C SER A 284 8.75 10.09 -1.09
N LYS A 285 9.37 11.06 -1.76
CA LYS A 285 8.70 11.98 -2.68
C LYS A 285 8.77 11.51 -4.13
N ARG A 286 9.69 10.60 -4.47
CA ARG A 286 9.79 10.04 -5.83
C ARG A 286 8.49 9.35 -6.24
N PRO A 287 8.10 9.37 -7.53
CA PRO A 287 6.97 8.61 -8.03
C PRO A 287 7.13 7.11 -7.74
N ILE A 288 6.02 6.41 -7.53
CA ILE A 288 6.03 4.94 -7.39
C ILE A 288 5.42 4.32 -8.63
N ALA A 289 6.17 3.46 -9.31
CA ALA A 289 5.67 2.70 -10.45
C ALA A 289 5.02 1.39 -9.98
N PHE A 290 3.79 1.15 -10.39
CA PHE A 290 3.05 -0.09 -10.14
C PHE A 290 2.92 -0.91 -11.40
N ILE A 291 3.25 -2.19 -11.31
CA ILE A 291 3.03 -3.16 -12.38
C ILE A 291 1.53 -3.47 -12.45
N THR A 292 0.91 -3.35 -13.61
CA THR A 292 -0.51 -3.64 -13.82
C THR A 292 -0.83 -5.14 -13.62
N HIS A 293 -2.10 -5.45 -13.37
CA HIS A 293 -2.58 -6.77 -12.93
C HIS A 293 -3.71 -7.26 -13.82
#